data_AF-A0A1K1RX14-F1
#
_entry.id   AF-A0A1K1RX14-F1
#
_cell.length_a   1.000
_cell.length_b   1.000
_cell.length_c   1.000
_cell.angle_alpha   90.00
_cell.angle_beta   90.00
_cell.angle_gamma   90.00
#
_symmetry.space_group_name_H-M   'P 1'
#
loop_
_entity.id
_entity.type
_entity.pdbx_description
1 polymer ?
#
loop_
_entity_poly.entity_id
_entity_poly.type
_entity_poly.pdbx_seq_one_letter_code
_entity_poly.pdbx_strand_id
1 'polypeptide(L)'
;MMQLGLQYFLNLPYDKDYVIGYTAIAFLLGYIVNTLGSWLEVIYFFTWGGKPSNRLLDGKGTWKIKLYHHVALRANLVGKAAGANPKNDELFAIAMRNVAGVKDTRIEDFNAIYAFSRTLLTTVLIGGILILIKNSMDWHYHAVVIPAIIVMWVRCKQRGYYLQKKC
;
A
#
# COMPACT_ATOMS: atom_id res chain seq x y z
N MET A 1 -9.03 -13.69 -2.26
CA MET A 1 -9.80 -13.55 -0.99
C MET A 1 -11.15 -12.85 -1.20
N MET A 2 -11.22 -11.72 -1.90
CA MET A 2 -12.50 -10.99 -2.00
C MET A 2 -13.63 -11.76 -2.71
N GLN A 3 -13.34 -12.44 -3.82
CA GLN A 3 -14.32 -13.28 -4.50
C GLN A 3 -14.81 -14.43 -3.60
N LEU A 4 -13.90 -15.11 -2.89
CA LEU A 4 -14.26 -16.16 -1.93
C LEU A 4 -15.10 -15.60 -0.77
N GLY A 5 -14.76 -14.41 -0.26
CA GLY A 5 -15.54 -13.72 0.77
C GLY A 5 -16.94 -13.35 0.29
N LEU A 6 -17.09 -12.90 -0.96
CA LEU A 6 -18.38 -12.56 -1.56
C LEU A 6 -19.24 -13.82 -1.80
N GLN A 7 -18.66 -14.88 -2.36
CA GLN A 7 -19.33 -16.16 -2.57
C GLN A 7 -19.79 -16.77 -1.24
N TYR A 8 -18.91 -16.71 -0.23
CA TYR A 8 -19.24 -17.13 1.12
C TYR A 8 -20.34 -16.26 1.71
N PHE A 9 -20.26 -14.93 1.63
CA PHE A 9 -21.28 -14.02 2.16
C PHE A 9 -22.66 -14.26 1.53
N LEU A 10 -22.72 -14.45 0.21
CA LEU A 10 -23.96 -14.63 -0.55
C LEU A 10 -24.49 -16.07 -0.59
N ASN A 11 -23.83 -17.03 0.08
CA ASN A 11 -24.17 -18.47 0.02
C ASN A 11 -24.29 -19.01 -1.42
N LEU A 12 -23.47 -18.50 -2.34
CA LEU A 12 -23.50 -18.95 -3.73
C LEU A 12 -22.78 -20.29 -3.85
N PRO A 13 -23.45 -21.37 -4.29
CA PRO A 13 -22.77 -22.64 -4.55
C PRO A 13 -21.76 -22.44 -5.69
N TYR A 14 -20.56 -22.97 -5.51
CA TYR A 14 -19.53 -22.92 -6.54
C TYR A 14 -19.89 -23.90 -7.66
N ASP A 15 -20.17 -23.36 -8.84
CA ASP A 15 -20.43 -24.13 -10.04
C ASP A 15 -19.24 -24.00 -11.01
N LYS A 16 -18.71 -25.16 -11.45
CA LYS A 16 -17.55 -25.23 -12.34
C LYS A 16 -17.85 -24.70 -13.73
N ASP A 17 -19.11 -24.72 -14.17
CA ASP A 17 -19.49 -24.29 -15.50
C ASP A 17 -19.46 -22.75 -15.65
N TYR A 18 -19.54 -22.03 -14.53
CA TYR A 18 -19.50 -20.57 -14.47
C TYR A 18 -18.12 -19.99 -14.13
N VAL A 19 -17.05 -20.80 -14.17
CA VAL A 19 -15.69 -20.38 -13.84
C VAL A 19 -15.26 -19.14 -14.62
N ILE A 20 -15.57 -19.07 -15.92
CA ILE A 20 -15.23 -17.92 -16.77
C ILE A 20 -15.93 -16.65 -16.28
N GLY A 21 -17.22 -16.73 -15.93
CA GLY A 21 -17.98 -15.60 -15.38
C GLY A 21 -17.47 -15.16 -14.02
N TYR A 22 -17.13 -16.11 -13.15
CA TYR A 22 -16.50 -15.83 -11.87
C TYR A 22 -15.14 -15.14 -12.02
N THR A 23 -14.31 -15.55 -12.99
CA THR A 23 -13.02 -14.89 -13.28
C THR A 23 -13.22 -13.46 -13.78
N ALA A 24 -14.21 -13.22 -14.65
CA ALA A 24 -14.52 -11.88 -15.13
C ALA A 24 -14.97 -10.95 -14.00
N ILE A 25 -15.86 -11.42 -13.12
CA ILE A 25 -16.31 -10.68 -11.93
C ILE A 25 -15.12 -10.42 -11.00
N ALA A 26 -14.26 -11.41 -10.78
CA ALA A 26 -13.07 -11.26 -9.95
C ALA A 26 -12.11 -10.19 -10.49
N PHE A 27 -11.94 -10.12 -11.81
CA PHE A 27 -11.11 -9.12 -12.46
C PHE A 27 -11.67 -7.71 -12.30
N LEU A 28 -12.97 -7.54 -12.54
CA LEU A 28 -13.68 -6.27 -12.32
C LEU A 28 -13.55 -5.81 -10.86
N LEU A 29 -13.80 -6.73 -9.93
CA LEU A 29 -13.66 -6.50 -8.50
C LEU A 29 -12.22 -6.12 -8.12
N GLY A 30 -11.22 -6.76 -8.72
CA GLY A 30 -9.81 -6.41 -8.55
C GLY A 30 -9.50 -4.99 -8.98
N TYR A 31 -10.07 -4.54 -10.12
CA TYR A 31 -9.91 -3.17 -10.60
C TYR A 31 -10.54 -2.14 -9.64
N ILE A 32 -11.75 -2.41 -9.15
CA ILE A 32 -12.42 -1.56 -8.16
C ILE A 32 -11.60 -1.47 -6.88
N VAL A 33 -11.07 -2.60 -6.39
CA VAL A 33 -10.24 -2.63 -5.18
C VAL A 33 -8.93 -1.87 -5.36
N ASN A 34 -8.34 -1.90 -6.56
CA ASN A 34 -7.15 -1.12 -6.84
C ASN A 34 -7.44 0.39 -6.72
N THR A 35 -8.58 0.84 -7.23
CA THR A 35 -9.05 2.24 -7.08
C THR A 35 -9.30 2.59 -5.62
N LEU A 36 -10.01 1.72 -4.88
CA LEU A 36 -10.23 1.90 -3.44
C LEU A 36 -8.92 1.93 -2.65
N GLY A 37 -7.92 1.13 -3.05
CA GLY A 37 -6.58 1.14 -2.49
C GLY A 37 -5.87 2.48 -2.63
N SER A 38 -6.10 3.18 -3.74
CA SER A 38 -5.57 4.55 -3.92
C SER A 38 -6.25 5.55 -2.98
N TRP A 39 -7.53 5.38 -2.67
CA TRP A 39 -8.24 6.27 -1.73
C TRP A 39 -7.85 5.97 -0.28
N LEU A 40 -7.75 4.67 0.05
CA LEU A 40 -7.34 4.19 1.37
C LEU A 40 -5.87 4.50 1.68
N GLU A 41 -5.07 4.87 0.69
CA GLU A 41 -3.69 5.32 0.92
C GLU A 41 -3.61 6.49 1.91
N VAL A 42 -4.52 7.46 1.84
CA VAL A 42 -4.55 8.59 2.78
C VAL A 42 -4.78 8.09 4.21
N ILE A 43 -5.68 7.11 4.37
CA ILE A 43 -5.98 6.48 5.65
C ILE A 43 -4.78 5.66 6.13
N TYR A 44 -4.10 4.92 5.24
CA TYR A 44 -2.89 4.19 5.59
C TYR A 44 -1.79 5.12 6.07
N PHE A 45 -1.55 6.24 5.38
CA PHE A 45 -0.59 7.25 5.82
C PHE A 45 -0.96 7.83 7.18
N PHE A 46 -2.24 8.06 7.44
CA PHE A 46 -2.69 8.46 8.78
C PHE A 46 -2.33 7.40 9.83
N THR A 47 -2.64 6.11 9.59
CA THR A 47 -2.30 5.02 10.52
C THR A 47 -0.79 4.80 10.69
N TRP A 48 0.03 5.19 9.71
CA TRP A 48 1.49 5.10 9.78
C TRP A 48 2.12 6.29 10.50
N GLY A 49 1.32 7.27 10.91
CA GLY A 49 1.74 8.50 11.57
C GLY A 49 2.36 9.51 10.59
N GLY A 50 1.80 9.60 9.38
CA GLY A 50 2.20 10.52 8.31
C GLY A 50 2.76 9.83 7.06
N LYS A 51 2.93 10.61 5.98
CA LYS A 51 3.54 10.14 4.73
C LYS A 51 4.96 9.62 5.02
N PRO A 52 5.30 8.41 4.58
CA PRO A 52 6.62 7.86 4.89
C PRO A 52 7.77 8.66 4.25
N SER A 53 7.51 9.45 3.19
CA SER A 53 8.48 10.32 2.50
C SER A 53 8.93 11.45 3.41
N ASN A 54 7.96 12.10 4.04
CA ASN A 54 8.19 13.20 4.98
C ASN A 54 8.92 12.68 6.22
N ARG A 55 8.55 11.48 6.69
CA ARG A 55 9.22 10.84 7.82
C ARG A 55 10.66 10.44 7.50
N LEU A 56 10.96 9.98 6.29
CA LEU A 56 12.32 9.66 5.85
C LEU A 56 13.21 10.91 5.75
N LEU A 57 12.68 12.02 5.23
CA LEU A 57 13.38 13.31 5.17
C LEU A 57 13.65 13.91 6.56
N ASP A 58 12.74 13.70 7.51
CA ASP A 58 12.89 14.11 8.91
C ASP A 58 13.73 13.11 9.74
N GLY A 59 14.38 12.12 9.11
CA GLY A 59 15.24 11.14 9.78
C GLY A 59 14.49 10.06 10.58
N LYS A 60 13.16 10.11 10.62
CA LYS A 60 12.27 9.15 11.31
C LYS A 60 12.07 7.89 10.45
N GLY A 61 13.12 7.07 10.35
CA GLY A 61 13.07 5.74 9.73
C GLY A 61 12.22 4.74 10.53
N THR A 62 11.86 3.61 9.88
CA THR A 62 11.31 2.44 10.58
C THR A 62 12.45 1.52 11.04
N TRP A 63 12.15 0.58 11.96
CA TRP A 63 13.13 -0.35 12.55
C TRP A 63 14.05 -1.03 11.51
N LYS A 64 13.54 -1.29 10.30
CA LYS A 64 14.26 -1.96 9.21
C LYS A 64 14.87 -1.01 8.17
N ILE A 65 14.43 0.24 8.10
CA ILE A 65 14.77 1.17 7.01
C ILE A 65 15.11 2.53 7.61
N LYS A 66 16.41 2.81 7.69
CA LYS A 66 16.97 4.11 8.09
C LYS A 66 17.60 4.80 6.88
N LEU A 67 17.38 6.11 6.78
CA LEU A 67 18.04 6.98 5.82
C LEU A 67 19.18 7.71 6.54
N TYR A 68 20.39 7.20 6.37
CA TYR A 68 21.56 7.68 7.11
C TYR A 68 21.99 9.10 6.69
N HIS A 69 21.86 9.44 5.41
CA HIS A 69 22.28 10.74 4.85
C HIS A 69 21.13 11.74 4.66
N HIS A 70 20.09 11.70 5.51
CA HIS A 70 18.90 12.54 5.35
C HIS A 70 19.18 14.05 5.39
N VAL A 71 20.15 14.50 6.19
CA VAL A 71 20.53 15.94 6.31
C VAL A 71 21.21 16.45 5.03
N ALA A 72 22.20 15.72 4.52
CA ALA A 72 22.93 16.09 3.30
C ALA A 72 22.05 15.96 2.05
N LEU A 73 21.14 14.98 2.01
CA LEU A 73 20.18 14.82 0.92
C LEU A 73 19.17 15.98 0.92
N ARG A 74 18.63 16.34 2.08
CA ARG A 74 17.72 17.48 2.23
C ARG A 74 18.37 18.78 1.80
N ALA A 75 19.62 19.03 2.21
CA ALA A 75 20.37 20.23 1.81
C ALA A 75 20.54 20.32 0.28
N ASN A 76 20.90 19.22 -0.38
CA ASN A 76 21.01 19.15 -1.84
C ASN A 76 19.65 19.36 -2.55
N LEU A 77 18.57 18.81 -2.00
CA LEU A 77 17.23 18.98 -2.59
C LEU A 77 16.68 20.40 -2.39
N VAL A 78 16.94 21.04 -1.26
CA VAL A 78 16.60 22.45 -1.01
C VAL A 78 17.38 23.35 -1.97
N GLY A 79 18.66 23.06 -2.25
CA GLY A 79 19.44 23.79 -3.24
C GLY A 79 18.92 23.66 -4.69
N LYS A 80 18.12 22.63 -4.98
CA LYS A 80 17.44 22.43 -6.28
C LYS A 80 16.00 22.97 -6.29
N ALA A 81 15.47 23.39 -5.15
CA ALA A 81 14.12 23.93 -5.05
C ALA A 81 14.14 25.44 -5.34
N ALA A 82 13.16 25.93 -6.10
CA ALA A 82 13.08 27.34 -6.47
C ALA A 82 12.51 28.25 -5.35
N GLY A 83 11.95 27.66 -4.28
CA GLY A 83 11.29 28.39 -3.19
C GLY A 83 12.13 28.49 -1.91
N ALA A 84 11.94 29.58 -1.15
CA ALA A 84 12.66 29.85 0.11
C ALA A 84 12.29 28.91 1.28
N ASN A 85 11.18 28.16 1.18
CA ASN A 85 10.78 27.17 2.17
C ASN A 85 9.98 26.01 1.52
N PRO A 86 10.63 25.10 0.80
CA PRO A 86 9.96 24.04 0.05
C PRO A 86 9.32 23.02 1.01
N LYS A 87 8.08 22.62 0.73
CA LYS A 87 7.40 21.56 1.49
C LYS A 87 8.10 20.22 1.23
N ASN A 88 8.11 19.32 2.21
CA ASN A 88 8.72 17.98 2.07
C ASN A 88 8.15 17.20 0.86
N ASP A 89 6.86 17.40 0.53
CA ASP A 89 6.22 16.80 -0.66
C ASP A 89 6.84 17.32 -1.99
N GLU A 90 7.25 18.59 -2.04
CA GLU A 90 7.87 19.22 -3.21
C GLU A 90 9.32 18.75 -3.38
N LEU A 91 10.08 18.69 -2.29
CA LEU A 91 11.43 18.12 -2.26
C LEU A 91 11.43 16.67 -2.77
N PHE A 92 10.41 15.89 -2.37
CA PHE A 92 10.25 14.52 -2.80
C PHE A 92 9.84 14.41 -4.28
N ALA A 93 9.02 15.33 -4.79
CA ALA A 93 8.69 15.39 -6.22
C ALA A 93 9.93 15.71 -7.08
N ILE A 94 10.80 16.61 -6.60
CA ILE A 94 12.07 16.93 -7.25
C ILE A 94 13.00 15.72 -7.24
N ALA A 95 13.12 15.02 -6.10
CA ALA A 95 13.90 13.78 -6.01
C ALA A 95 13.39 12.73 -7.02
N MET A 96 12.08 12.44 -6.99
CA MET A 96 11.45 11.48 -7.91
C MET A 96 11.69 11.82 -9.38
N ARG A 97 11.60 13.10 -9.75
CA ARG A 97 11.87 13.57 -11.13
C ARG A 97 13.33 13.40 -11.54
N ASN A 98 14.28 13.64 -10.62
CA ASN A 98 15.70 13.43 -10.89
C ASN A 98 16.00 11.95 -11.12
N VAL A 99 15.37 11.03 -10.39
CA VAL A 99 15.64 9.60 -10.55
C VAL A 99 14.87 8.99 -11.73
N ALA A 100 13.67 9.48 -12.05
CA ALA A 100 12.93 9.04 -13.24
C ALA A 100 13.66 9.36 -14.57
N GLY A 101 14.56 10.36 -14.58
CA GLY A 101 15.38 10.68 -15.76
C GLY A 101 16.56 9.72 -15.99
N VAL A 102 16.85 8.82 -15.05
CA VAL A 102 17.99 7.90 -15.14
C VAL A 102 17.49 6.54 -15.62
N LYS A 103 17.98 6.10 -16.80
CA LYS A 103 17.49 4.96 -17.60
C LYS A 103 17.71 3.55 -17.00
N ASP A 104 18.05 3.45 -15.71
CA ASP A 104 18.38 2.17 -15.06
C ASP A 104 17.98 2.19 -13.57
N THR A 105 16.80 2.72 -13.29
CA THR A 105 16.32 2.87 -11.92
C THR A 105 15.17 1.89 -11.67
N ARG A 106 15.40 0.94 -10.75
CA ARG A 106 14.41 -0.06 -10.30
C ARG A 106 13.20 0.54 -9.56
N ILE A 107 13.01 1.86 -9.64
CA ILE A 107 11.98 2.60 -8.90
C ILE A 107 10.59 2.23 -9.40
N GLU A 108 10.41 2.03 -10.70
CA GLU A 108 9.13 1.61 -11.27
C GLU A 108 8.71 0.24 -10.71
N ASP A 109 9.64 -0.72 -10.61
CA ASP A 109 9.40 -2.02 -9.97
C ASP A 109 9.00 -1.85 -8.49
N PHE A 110 9.71 -0.99 -7.74
CA PHE A 110 9.37 -0.74 -6.34
C PHE A 110 8.00 -0.06 -6.19
N ASN A 111 7.63 0.81 -7.12
CA ASN A 111 6.34 1.48 -7.14
C ASN A 111 5.21 0.49 -7.45
N ALA A 112 5.41 -0.39 -8.44
CA ALA A 112 4.48 -1.45 -8.78
C ALA A 112 4.28 -2.42 -7.60
N ILE A 113 5.36 -2.84 -6.93
CA ILE A 113 5.30 -3.72 -5.75
C ILE A 113 4.58 -3.04 -4.59
N TYR A 114 4.78 -1.73 -4.39
CA TYR A 114 4.07 -0.96 -3.38
C TYR A 114 2.57 -0.86 -3.70
N ALA A 115 2.23 -0.52 -4.95
CA ALA A 115 0.85 -0.48 -5.42
C ALA A 115 0.14 -1.82 -5.20
N PHE A 116 0.78 -2.91 -5.61
CA PHE A 116 0.27 -4.27 -5.40
C PHE A 116 0.08 -4.61 -3.91
N SER A 117 1.04 -4.24 -3.06
CA SER A 117 0.96 -4.49 -1.61
C SER A 117 -0.21 -3.74 -0.96
N ARG A 118 -0.52 -2.52 -1.41
CA ARG A 118 -1.72 -1.79 -0.98
C ARG A 118 -3.00 -2.47 -1.42
N THR A 119 -3.07 -2.89 -2.69
CA THR A 119 -4.24 -3.57 -3.26
C THR A 119 -4.51 -4.92 -2.56
N LEU A 120 -3.45 -5.63 -2.14
CA LEU A 120 -3.57 -6.82 -1.30
C LEU A 120 -4.13 -6.49 0.10
N LEU A 121 -3.64 -5.44 0.75
CA LEU A 121 -4.13 -5.03 2.06
C LEU A 121 -5.62 -4.64 2.02
N THR A 122 -6.05 -3.87 1.02
CA THR A 122 -7.47 -3.54 0.82
C THR A 122 -8.31 -4.78 0.55
N THR A 123 -7.83 -5.69 -0.29
CA THR A 123 -8.52 -6.97 -0.57
C THR A 123 -8.73 -7.79 0.71
N VAL A 124 -7.71 -7.90 1.56
CA VAL A 124 -7.78 -8.65 2.82
C VAL A 124 -8.66 -7.95 3.85
N LEU A 125 -8.65 -6.61 3.91
CA LEU A 125 -9.56 -5.85 4.77
C LEU A 125 -11.03 -6.06 4.38
N ILE A 126 -11.37 -5.85 3.11
CA ILE A 126 -12.75 -5.99 2.63
C ILE A 126 -13.22 -7.44 2.77
N GLY A 127 -12.41 -8.40 2.30
CA GLY A 127 -12.73 -9.82 2.43
C GLY A 127 -12.84 -10.28 3.88
N GLY A 128 -11.96 -9.79 4.75
CA GLY A 128 -11.98 -10.06 6.19
C GLY A 128 -13.25 -9.53 6.85
N ILE A 129 -13.62 -8.28 6.59
CA ILE A 129 -14.85 -7.66 7.14
C ILE A 129 -16.10 -8.48 6.75
N LEU A 130 -16.20 -8.89 5.49
CA LEU A 130 -17.34 -9.70 5.02
C LEU A 130 -17.44 -11.05 5.75
N ILE A 131 -16.30 -11.72 5.98
CA ILE A 131 -16.23 -12.98 6.72
C ILE A 131 -16.62 -12.77 8.19
N LEU A 132 -16.13 -11.69 8.81
CA LEU A 132 -16.40 -11.39 10.22
C LEU A 132 -17.85 -11.00 10.46
N ILE A 133 -18.50 -10.25 9.57
CA ILE A 133 -19.93 -9.91 9.70
C ILE A 133 -20.77 -11.19 9.70
N LYS A 134 -20.52 -12.10 8.74
CA LYS A 134 -21.28 -13.34 8.62
C LYS A 134 -21.08 -14.29 9.81
N ASN A 135 -19.87 -14.36 10.36
CA ASN A 135 -19.54 -15.25 11.48
C ASN A 135 -19.15 -14.47 12.74
N SER A 136 -19.95 -13.48 13.11
CA SER A 136 -19.62 -12.54 14.20
C SER A 136 -19.34 -13.24 15.54
N MET A 137 -19.97 -14.39 15.81
CA MET A 137 -19.86 -15.13 17.06
C MET A 137 -18.71 -16.16 17.10
N ASP A 138 -18.10 -16.51 15.97
CA ASP A 138 -17.04 -17.52 15.92
C ASP A 138 -15.65 -16.90 16.05
N TRP A 139 -15.01 -17.14 17.20
CA TRP A 139 -13.69 -16.59 17.52
C TRP A 139 -12.58 -17.05 16.55
N HIS A 140 -12.73 -18.22 15.92
CA HIS A 140 -11.75 -18.77 14.98
C HIS A 140 -11.53 -17.87 13.76
N TYR A 141 -12.59 -17.22 13.25
CA TYR A 141 -12.45 -16.31 12.10
C TYR A 141 -11.72 -15.03 12.50
N HIS A 142 -12.00 -14.50 13.71
CA HIS A 142 -11.25 -13.36 14.26
C HIS A 142 -9.76 -13.70 14.43
N ALA A 143 -9.46 -14.89 14.94
CA ALA A 143 -8.08 -15.37 15.14
C ALA A 143 -7.27 -15.51 13.83
N VAL A 144 -7.92 -15.69 12.68
CA VAL A 144 -7.24 -15.78 11.37
C VAL A 144 -7.21 -14.44 10.63
N VAL A 145 -8.33 -13.72 10.62
CA VAL A 145 -8.48 -12.47 9.87
C VAL A 145 -7.63 -11.36 10.48
N ILE A 146 -7.61 -11.23 11.81
CA ILE A 146 -6.89 -10.15 12.49
C ILE A 146 -5.37 -10.24 12.24
N PRO A 147 -4.70 -11.41 12.46
CA PRO A 147 -3.28 -11.54 12.14
C PRO A 147 -2.98 -11.34 10.65
N ALA A 148 -3.84 -11.81 9.75
CA ALA A 148 -3.66 -11.62 8.31
C ALA A 148 -3.64 -10.12 7.94
N ILE A 149 -4.55 -9.33 8.50
CA ILE A 149 -4.58 -7.87 8.31
C ILE A 149 -3.30 -7.23 8.86
N ILE A 150 -2.87 -7.61 10.07
CA ILE A 150 -1.67 -7.04 10.70
C ILE A 150 -0.42 -7.35 9.87
N VAL A 151 -0.24 -8.59 9.42
CA VAL A 151 0.91 -8.99 8.59
C VAL A 151 0.94 -8.20 7.28
N MET A 152 -0.22 -8.07 6.61
CA MET A 152 -0.33 -7.32 5.37
C MET A 152 -0.09 -5.82 5.58
N TRP A 153 -0.54 -5.26 6.71
CA TRP A 153 -0.31 -3.87 7.06
C TRP A 153 1.18 -3.59 7.29
N VAL A 154 1.88 -4.45 8.03
CA VAL A 154 3.33 -4.32 8.27
C VAL A 154 4.10 -4.46 6.95
N ARG A 155 3.72 -5.41 6.09
CA ARG A 155 4.34 -5.60 4.77
C ARG A 155 4.13 -4.38 3.88
N CYS A 156 2.91 -3.85 3.80
CA CYS A 156 2.58 -2.67 3.01
C CYS A 156 3.40 -1.44 3.48
N LYS A 157 3.46 -1.24 4.81
CA LYS A 157 4.29 -0.19 5.42
C LYS A 157 5.76 -0.32 5.01
N GLN A 158 6.35 -1.51 5.17
CA GLN A 158 7.75 -1.74 4.79
C GLN A 158 8.02 -1.41 3.32
N ARG A 159 7.13 -1.83 2.41
CA ARG A 159 7.27 -1.57 0.97
C ARG A 159 7.19 -0.07 0.63
N GLY A 160 6.32 0.68 1.30
CA GLY A 160 6.24 2.14 1.13
C GLY A 160 7.54 2.86 1.50
N TYR A 161 8.17 2.48 2.62
CA TYR A 161 9.46 3.02 3.03
C TYR A 161 10.61 2.59 2.08
N TYR A 162 10.56 1.40 1.48
CA TYR A 162 11.58 0.96 0.52
C TYR A 162 11.55 1.77 -0.79
N LEU A 163 10.35 2.04 -1.31
CA LEU A 163 10.17 2.90 -2.48
C LEU A 163 10.82 4.26 -2.23
N GLN A 164 10.48 4.89 -1.11
CA GLN A 164 10.91 6.25 -0.84
C GLN A 164 12.38 6.41 -0.47
N LYS A 165 13.03 5.33 -0.02
CA LYS A 165 14.49 5.31 0.15
C LYS A 165 15.24 5.27 -1.19
N LYS A 166 14.59 4.79 -2.25
CA LYS A 166 15.19 4.63 -3.58
C LYS A 166 14.98 5.86 -4.47
N CYS A 167 13.94 6.65 -4.20
CA CYS A 167 13.75 8.01 -4.71
C CYS A 167 14.79 8.97 -4.12
#